data_AF-A0A2E6H0P5-F1
#
_entry.id   AF-A0A2E6H0P5-F1
#
_cell.length_a   1.000
_cell.length_b   1.000
_cell.length_c   1.000
_cell.angle_alpha   90.00
_cell.angle_beta   90.00
_cell.angle_gamma   90.00
#
_symmetry.space_group_name_H-M   'P 1'
#
loop_
_entity.id
_entity.type
_entity.pdbx_description
1 polymer ?
#
loop_
_entity_poly.entity_id
_entity_poly.type
_entity_poly.pdbx_seq_one_letter_code
_entity_poly.pdbx_strand_id
1 'polypeptide(L)'
;MHLSTYNMSRFQRAFLRAPLKTQVLFQDDEYVLKARILNISEGGVLLENLPHIPEVAAIPLVLDLPSIPDLLSTPKPQLMHLKLEELDRKIIRVKARLVRKFEGESEIDALFVTKIGCEFVKSSEEERASIREYVARFTKNIVFLLNQFESSNKDLEVLRKTAELLGYGGEEKIAFLRQKVLHDYQSLESL
;
A
#
# COMPACT_ATOMS: atom_id res chain seq x y z
N MET A 1 6.51 -48.51 1.39
CA MET A 1 6.88 -47.25 2.08
C MET A 1 7.24 -46.24 1.00
N HIS A 2 6.26 -45.46 0.52
CA HIS A 2 6.51 -44.38 -0.44
C HIS A 2 6.08 -43.08 0.23
N LEU A 3 7.06 -42.26 0.61
CA LEU A 3 6.83 -40.89 1.05
C LEU A 3 6.49 -40.06 -0.19
N SER A 4 5.24 -39.63 -0.25
CA SER A 4 4.74 -38.59 -1.13
C SER A 4 5.54 -37.31 -0.91
N THR A 5 6.23 -36.85 -1.96
CA THR A 5 6.84 -35.53 -2.04
C THR A 5 5.75 -34.47 -1.94
N TYR A 6 5.71 -33.76 -0.81
CA TYR A 6 4.88 -32.59 -0.59
C TYR A 6 5.27 -31.52 -1.63
N ASN A 7 4.39 -31.28 -2.59
CA ASN A 7 4.59 -30.28 -3.63
C ASN A 7 4.47 -28.90 -2.96
N MET A 8 5.58 -28.29 -2.56
CA MET A 8 5.62 -26.89 -2.17
C MET A 8 5.34 -26.04 -3.41
N SER A 9 4.06 -25.78 -3.70
CA SER A 9 3.73 -24.72 -4.65
C SER A 9 4.33 -23.43 -4.09
N ARG A 10 5.35 -22.90 -4.78
CA ARG A 10 5.81 -21.53 -4.61
C ARG A 10 4.56 -20.65 -4.73
N PHE A 11 4.12 -20.04 -3.63
CA PHE A 11 3.09 -19.01 -3.66
C PHE A 11 3.67 -17.80 -4.41
N GLN A 12 3.58 -17.83 -5.74
CA GLN A 12 3.91 -16.70 -6.58
C GLN A 12 2.74 -15.71 -6.52
N ARG A 13 3.04 -14.42 -6.39
CA ARG A 13 2.01 -13.39 -6.34
C ARG A 13 1.40 -13.22 -7.73
N ALA A 14 0.09 -13.08 -7.78
CA ALA A 14 -0.64 -12.82 -9.02
C ALA A 14 -0.69 -11.32 -9.39
N PHE A 15 -0.50 -10.42 -8.41
CA PHE A 15 -0.69 -8.98 -8.58
C PHE A 15 0.43 -8.17 -7.91
N LEU A 16 0.79 -7.06 -8.54
CA LEU A 16 1.66 -6.04 -7.95
C LEU A 16 0.97 -5.35 -6.77
N ARG A 17 1.76 -4.96 -5.76
CA ARG A 17 1.28 -4.29 -4.55
C ARG A 17 1.89 -2.91 -4.46
N ALA A 18 1.06 -1.88 -4.44
CA ALA A 18 1.51 -0.51 -4.18
C ALA A 18 1.36 -0.18 -2.70
N PRO A 19 2.34 0.50 -2.08
CA PRO A 19 2.13 1.17 -0.80
C PRO A 19 0.88 2.04 -0.83
N LEU A 20 0.07 1.96 0.22
CA LEU A 20 -1.09 2.83 0.42
C LEU A 20 -1.12 3.22 1.89
N LYS A 21 -0.65 4.43 2.22
CA LYS A 21 -0.44 4.88 3.61
C LYS A 21 -1.65 5.61 4.18
N THR A 22 -2.85 5.14 3.85
CA THR A 22 -4.12 5.68 4.37
C THR A 22 -4.68 4.79 5.48
N GLN A 23 -5.79 5.23 6.08
CA GLN A 23 -6.54 4.42 7.03
C GLN A 23 -7.64 3.64 6.30
N VAL A 24 -7.99 2.49 6.87
CA VAL A 24 -9.19 1.73 6.51
C VAL A 24 -10.16 1.80 7.68
N LEU A 25 -11.45 1.93 7.38
CA LEU A 25 -12.50 1.63 8.35
C LEU A 25 -12.96 0.19 8.15
N PHE A 26 -13.18 -0.53 9.23
CA PHE A 26 -13.71 -1.88 9.17
C PHE A 26 -14.82 -2.08 10.20
N GLN A 27 -15.77 -2.95 9.86
CA GLN A 27 -16.82 -3.33 10.78
C GLN A 27 -16.39 -4.57 11.58
N ASP A 28 -16.64 -4.52 12.88
CA ASP A 28 -16.51 -5.63 13.80
C ASP A 28 -17.72 -5.62 14.74
N ASP A 29 -18.57 -6.65 14.61
CA ASP A 29 -19.91 -6.68 15.20
C ASP A 29 -20.70 -5.39 14.99
N GLU A 30 -21.01 -4.65 16.07
CA GLU A 30 -21.75 -3.39 16.07
C GLU A 30 -20.83 -2.16 16.02
N TYR A 31 -19.51 -2.35 15.98
CA TYR A 31 -18.52 -1.28 16.01
C TYR A 31 -17.91 -1.01 14.62
N VAL A 32 -17.55 0.26 14.40
CA VAL A 32 -16.70 0.68 13.28
C VAL A 32 -15.35 1.08 13.84
N LEU A 33 -14.33 0.33 13.44
CA LEU A 33 -12.95 0.48 13.91
C LEU A 33 -12.06 0.95 12.76
N LYS A 34 -10.84 1.37 13.10
CA LYS A 34 -9.84 1.82 12.13
C LYS A 34 -8.57 1.00 12.21
N ALA A 35 -7.95 0.77 11.07
CA ALA A 35 -6.61 0.20 10.95
C ALA A 35 -5.79 1.02 9.94
N ARG A 36 -4.48 0.76 9.86
CA ARG A 36 -3.64 1.36 8.83
C ARG A 36 -3.48 0.39 7.66
N ILE A 37 -3.49 0.93 6.45
CA ILE A 37 -3.12 0.17 5.27
C ILE A 37 -1.60 0.27 5.10
N LEU A 38 -0.96 -0.85 4.79
CA LEU A 38 0.45 -0.91 4.41
C LEU A 38 0.61 -0.91 2.89
N ASN A 39 -0.13 -1.79 2.22
CA ASN A 39 -0.17 -1.87 0.76
C ASN A 39 -1.49 -2.44 0.28
N ILE A 40 -1.77 -2.22 -1.00
CA ILE A 40 -2.95 -2.66 -1.71
C ILE A 40 -2.58 -3.26 -3.08
N SER A 41 -3.37 -4.22 -3.53
CA SER A 41 -3.34 -4.79 -4.88
C SER A 41 -4.77 -5.13 -5.31
N GLU A 42 -4.95 -5.53 -6.57
CA GLU A 42 -6.25 -6.01 -7.05
C GLU A 42 -6.80 -7.19 -6.26
N GLY A 43 -5.91 -8.03 -5.73
CA GLY A 43 -6.31 -9.25 -5.00
C GLY A 43 -6.58 -9.00 -3.53
N GLY A 44 -6.14 -7.89 -2.94
CA GLY A 44 -6.24 -7.72 -1.50
C GLY A 44 -5.42 -6.57 -0.92
N VAL A 45 -5.42 -6.51 0.42
CA VAL A 45 -4.84 -5.42 1.21
C VAL A 45 -4.04 -6.00 2.39
N LEU A 46 -2.93 -5.36 2.73
CA LEU A 46 -2.18 -5.62 3.94
C LEU A 46 -2.51 -4.54 4.98
N LEU A 47 -3.00 -4.96 6.13
CA LEU A 47 -3.41 -4.08 7.23
C LEU A 47 -2.46 -4.23 8.41
N GLU A 48 -2.34 -3.16 9.18
CA GLU A 48 -1.63 -3.16 10.46
C GLU A 48 -2.36 -2.38 11.54
N ASN A 49 -1.98 -2.63 12.80
CA ASN A 49 -2.52 -1.97 14.00
C ASN A 49 -4.02 -2.18 14.16
N LEU A 50 -4.49 -3.41 13.97
CA LEU A 50 -5.85 -3.77 14.34
C LEU A 50 -5.91 -3.96 15.87
N PRO A 51 -6.90 -3.37 16.57
CA PRO A 51 -7.09 -3.62 18.00
C PRO A 51 -7.31 -5.10 18.30
N HIS A 52 -8.00 -5.79 17.39
CA HIS A 52 -8.16 -7.24 17.34
C HIS A 52 -8.58 -7.65 15.94
N ILE A 53 -8.51 -8.95 15.64
CA ILE A 53 -8.89 -9.50 14.34
C ILE A 53 -10.34 -9.99 14.42
N PRO A 54 -11.27 -9.44 13.60
CA PRO A 54 -12.67 -9.87 13.60
C PRO A 54 -12.82 -11.36 13.30
N GLU A 55 -13.69 -12.06 14.04
CA GLU A 55 -13.99 -13.48 13.85
C GLU A 55 -15.11 -13.70 12.82
N VAL A 56 -15.08 -12.95 11.71
CA VAL A 56 -16.04 -13.05 10.61
C VAL A 56 -15.41 -13.64 9.36
N ALA A 57 -16.22 -14.33 8.55
CA ALA A 57 -15.75 -14.96 7.31
C ALA A 57 -15.17 -13.96 6.29
N ALA A 58 -15.72 -12.75 6.25
CA ALA A 58 -15.20 -11.65 5.43
C ALA A 58 -15.48 -10.32 6.11
N ILE A 59 -14.41 -9.58 6.38
CA ILE A 59 -14.41 -8.28 7.05
C ILE A 59 -14.90 -7.22 6.06
N PRO A 60 -15.99 -6.49 6.35
CA PRO A 60 -16.38 -5.32 5.58
C PRO A 60 -15.35 -4.20 5.78
N LEU A 61 -14.78 -3.70 4.69
CA LEU A 61 -13.77 -2.65 4.67
C LEU A 61 -14.24 -1.45 3.85
N VAL A 62 -13.93 -0.26 4.32
CA VAL A 62 -14.05 1.00 3.59
C VAL A 62 -12.64 1.57 3.42
N LEU A 63 -12.12 1.48 2.20
CA LEU A 63 -10.80 1.96 1.83
C LEU A 63 -10.91 3.38 1.29
N ASP A 64 -9.96 4.21 1.70
CA ASP A 64 -9.79 5.57 1.22
C ASP A 64 -8.61 5.62 0.24
N LEU A 65 -8.92 5.70 -1.06
CA LEU A 65 -7.96 5.58 -2.16
C LEU A 65 -7.72 6.94 -2.83
N PRO A 66 -6.56 7.58 -2.64
CA PRO A 66 -6.27 8.86 -3.28
C PRO A 66 -5.92 8.70 -4.76
N SER A 67 -6.41 9.62 -5.59
CA SER A 67 -6.10 9.73 -7.01
C SER A 67 -4.82 10.55 -7.20
N ILE A 68 -3.68 9.87 -7.17
CA ILE A 68 -2.38 10.52 -7.37
C ILE A 68 -2.22 10.87 -8.87
N PRO A 69 -1.85 12.10 -9.25
CA PRO A 69 -1.63 12.44 -10.65
C PRO A 69 -0.32 11.85 -11.19
N ASP A 70 -0.11 11.98 -12.50
CA ASP A 70 1.18 11.69 -13.14
C ASP A 70 2.22 12.73 -12.74
N LEU A 71 3.10 12.41 -11.80
CA LEU A 71 4.03 13.41 -11.26
C LEU A 71 5.14 13.76 -12.25
N LEU A 72 5.45 12.87 -13.21
CA LEU A 72 6.44 13.13 -14.25
C LEU A 72 5.94 14.17 -15.26
N SER A 73 4.65 14.12 -15.64
CA SER A 73 4.07 15.06 -16.60
C SER A 73 3.44 16.30 -15.95
N THR A 74 3.37 16.35 -14.62
CA THR A 74 2.89 17.53 -13.88
C THR A 74 3.96 18.64 -13.90
N PRO A 75 3.64 19.86 -14.41
CA PRO A 75 4.57 20.98 -14.39
C PRO A 75 5.03 21.33 -12.97
N LYS A 76 6.32 21.69 -12.79
CA LYS A 76 6.89 22.01 -11.47
C LYS A 76 6.05 22.98 -10.63
N PRO A 77 5.56 24.13 -11.15
CA PRO A 77 4.73 25.04 -10.34
C PRO A 77 3.45 24.39 -9.79
N GLN A 78 2.81 23.51 -10.57
CA GLN A 78 1.63 22.78 -10.13
C GLN A 78 2.00 21.71 -9.09
N LEU A 79 3.07 20.96 -9.34
CA LEU A 79 3.59 19.94 -8.42
C LEU A 79 3.85 20.52 -7.03
N MET A 80 4.44 21.72 -6.95
CA MET A 80 4.74 22.39 -5.68
C MET A 80 3.51 22.81 -4.88
N HIS A 81 2.37 23.01 -5.55
CA HIS A 81 1.11 23.39 -4.90
C HIS A 81 0.22 22.21 -4.53
N LEU A 82 0.46 21.01 -5.09
CA LEU A 82 -0.32 19.82 -4.75
C LEU A 82 -0.14 19.48 -3.27
N LYS A 83 -1.23 19.11 -2.60
CA LYS A 83 -1.20 18.53 -1.26
C LYS A 83 -1.93 17.20 -1.24
N LEU A 84 -1.42 16.25 -0.47
CA LEU A 84 -1.94 14.88 -0.43
C LEU A 84 -3.39 14.82 0.08
N GLU A 85 -3.70 15.70 1.03
CA GLU A 85 -5.03 15.88 1.63
C GLU A 85 -6.05 16.56 0.71
N GLU A 86 -5.59 17.24 -0.34
CA GLU A 86 -6.43 17.95 -1.32
C GLU A 86 -6.68 17.11 -2.59
N LEU A 87 -6.04 15.94 -2.73
CA LEU A 87 -6.26 15.05 -3.87
C LEU A 87 -7.67 14.46 -3.83
N ASP A 88 -8.28 14.31 -5.01
CA ASP A 88 -9.51 13.53 -5.18
C ASP A 88 -9.34 12.13 -4.59
N ARG A 89 -10.38 11.64 -3.91
CA ARG A 89 -10.35 10.35 -3.21
C ARG A 89 -11.54 9.51 -3.60
N LYS A 90 -11.30 8.24 -3.88
CA LYS A 90 -12.35 7.25 -4.12
C LYS A 90 -12.54 6.39 -2.89
N ILE A 91 -13.79 6.33 -2.42
CA ILE A 91 -14.18 5.44 -1.33
C ILE A 91 -14.54 4.08 -1.92
N ILE A 92 -13.79 3.04 -1.55
CA ILE A 92 -13.96 1.67 -2.04
C ILE A 92 -14.55 0.82 -0.92
N ARG A 93 -15.66 0.11 -1.18
CA ARG A 93 -16.39 -0.67 -0.17
C ARG A 93 -16.33 -2.15 -0.51
N VAL A 94 -15.41 -2.86 0.12
CA VAL A 94 -15.13 -4.27 -0.20
C VAL A 94 -15.31 -5.16 1.01
N LYS A 95 -15.52 -6.45 0.78
CA LYS A 95 -15.37 -7.48 1.81
C LYS A 95 -14.06 -8.21 1.58
N ALA A 96 -13.28 -8.42 2.64
CA ALA A 96 -12.00 -9.10 2.55
C ALA A 96 -11.91 -10.25 3.56
N ARG A 97 -11.44 -11.42 3.11
CA ARG A 97 -11.17 -12.58 3.96
C ARG A 97 -9.73 -12.53 4.45
N LEU A 98 -9.51 -12.92 5.70
CA LEU A 98 -8.17 -13.10 6.22
C LEU A 98 -7.49 -14.28 5.51
N VAL A 99 -6.28 -14.09 4.98
CA VAL A 99 -5.48 -15.15 4.35
C VAL A 99 -4.14 -15.40 5.05
N ARG A 100 -3.64 -14.43 5.81
CA ARG A 100 -2.39 -14.59 6.57
C ARG A 100 -2.35 -13.66 7.77
N LYS A 101 -1.88 -14.18 8.91
CA LYS A 101 -1.45 -13.39 10.06
C LYS A 101 0.08 -13.31 10.05
N PHE A 102 0.62 -12.15 10.39
CA PHE A 102 2.04 -11.96 10.60
C PHE A 102 2.22 -11.67 12.09
N GLU A 103 2.82 -12.62 12.80
CA GLU A 103 3.22 -12.44 14.20
C GLU A 103 4.53 -11.63 14.23
N GLY A 104 4.67 -10.73 15.21
CA GLY A 104 5.89 -9.93 15.40
C GLY A 104 7.12 -10.81 15.63
N GLU A 105 8.32 -10.28 15.37
CA GLU A 105 9.58 -11.01 15.60
C GLU A 105 9.85 -11.31 17.09
N SER A 106 9.08 -10.69 18.01
CA SER A 106 9.10 -10.95 19.44
C SER A 106 7.67 -11.03 20.04
N GLU A 107 7.51 -11.75 21.15
CA GLU A 107 6.24 -11.83 21.91
C GLU A 107 5.72 -10.45 22.36
N ILE A 108 6.61 -9.47 22.52
CA ILE A 108 6.26 -8.09 22.86
C ILE A 108 5.75 -7.35 21.62
N ASP A 109 6.39 -7.48 20.46
CA ASP A 109 5.95 -6.84 19.21
C ASP A 109 4.61 -7.38 18.71
N ALA A 110 4.35 -8.67 18.94
CA ALA A 110 3.09 -9.32 18.63
C ALA A 110 1.90 -8.73 19.44
N LEU A 111 2.15 -8.18 20.63
CA LEU A 111 1.13 -7.53 21.46
C LEU A 111 0.75 -6.13 20.96
N PHE A 112 1.62 -5.46 20.18
CA PHE A 112 1.41 -4.05 19.79
C PHE A 112 1.17 -3.83 18.30
N VAL A 113 1.62 -4.72 17.40
CA VAL A 113 1.49 -4.53 15.95
C VAL A 113 0.95 -5.80 15.29
N THR A 114 -0.38 -5.92 15.25
CA THR A 114 -1.05 -6.95 14.46
C THR A 114 -0.95 -6.59 12.98
N LYS A 115 -0.32 -7.45 12.17
CA LYS A 115 -0.30 -7.34 10.71
C LYS A 115 -1.08 -8.49 10.09
N ILE A 116 -2.02 -8.18 9.20
CA ILE A 116 -2.84 -9.18 8.53
C ILE A 116 -2.92 -8.92 7.03
N GLY A 117 -2.77 -10.00 6.25
CA GLY A 117 -3.05 -10.02 4.82
C GLY A 117 -4.49 -10.46 4.58
N CYS A 118 -5.24 -9.65 3.85
CA CYS A 118 -6.62 -9.93 3.49
C CYS A 118 -6.79 -9.99 1.97
N GLU A 119 -7.62 -10.90 1.49
CA GLU A 119 -7.97 -11.07 0.07
C GLU A 119 -9.40 -10.58 -0.18
N PHE A 120 -9.63 -9.85 -1.27
CA PHE A 120 -10.97 -9.35 -1.60
C PHE A 120 -11.88 -10.49 -2.10
N VAL A 121 -13.11 -10.56 -1.56
CA VAL A 121 -14.06 -11.66 -1.84
C VAL A 121 -15.10 -11.27 -2.88
N LYS A 122 -15.52 -10.00 -2.93
CA LYS A 122 -16.60 -9.49 -3.81
C LYS A 122 -16.37 -8.03 -4.22
N SER A 123 -15.22 -7.74 -4.82
CA SER A 123 -14.95 -6.42 -5.40
C SER A 123 -15.55 -6.31 -6.80
N SER A 124 -16.34 -5.28 -7.05
CA SER A 124 -16.86 -4.97 -8.40
C SER A 124 -15.72 -4.71 -9.39
N GLU A 125 -16.00 -4.81 -10.69
CA GLU A 125 -14.98 -4.44 -11.72
C GLU A 125 -14.57 -2.97 -11.60
N GLU A 126 -15.49 -2.09 -11.22
CA GLU A 126 -15.20 -0.67 -11.05
C GLU A 126 -14.20 -0.42 -9.91
N GLU A 127 -14.38 -1.10 -8.77
CA GLU A 127 -13.45 -1.00 -7.63
C GLU A 127 -12.08 -1.58 -7.97
N ARG A 128 -12.06 -2.74 -8.63
CA ARG A 128 -10.80 -3.35 -9.10
C ARG A 128 -10.10 -2.46 -10.12
N ALA A 129 -10.84 -1.82 -11.03
CA ALA A 129 -10.27 -0.87 -12.00
C ALA A 129 -9.63 0.33 -11.31
N SER A 130 -10.26 0.89 -10.26
CA SER A 130 -9.67 2.00 -9.51
C SER A 130 -8.42 1.59 -8.72
N ILE A 131 -8.41 0.39 -8.12
CA ILE A 131 -7.23 -0.14 -7.45
C ILE A 131 -6.09 -0.40 -8.46
N ARG A 132 -6.41 -0.96 -9.63
CA ARG A 132 -5.44 -1.13 -10.73
C ARG A 132 -4.82 0.18 -11.15
N GLU A 133 -5.66 1.18 -11.37
CA GLU A 133 -5.22 2.51 -11.78
C GLU A 133 -4.30 3.13 -10.74
N TYR A 134 -4.67 3.04 -9.45
CA TYR A 134 -3.82 3.47 -8.35
C TYR A 134 -2.45 2.78 -8.36
N VAL A 135 -2.43 1.44 -8.42
CA VAL A 135 -1.19 0.66 -8.42
C VAL A 135 -0.32 1.06 -9.61
N ALA A 136 -0.88 1.10 -10.83
CA ALA A 136 -0.15 1.49 -12.04
C ALA A 136 0.43 2.90 -11.95
N ARG A 137 -0.35 3.83 -11.40
CA ARG A 137 0.05 5.22 -11.22
C ARG A 137 1.15 5.37 -10.17
N PHE A 138 1.00 4.70 -9.03
CA PHE A 138 2.03 4.66 -7.99
C PHE A 138 3.35 4.09 -8.54
N THR A 139 3.29 2.99 -9.30
CA THR A 139 4.47 2.39 -9.96
C THR A 139 5.21 3.38 -10.85
N LYS A 140 4.49 4.14 -11.68
CA LYS A 140 5.13 5.17 -12.53
C LYS A 140 5.78 6.26 -11.70
N ASN A 141 5.09 6.74 -10.67
CA ASN A 141 5.56 7.83 -9.83
C ASN A 141 6.74 7.42 -8.94
N ILE A 142 6.79 6.19 -8.44
CA ILE A 142 7.94 5.71 -7.66
C ILE A 142 9.20 5.57 -8.53
N VAL A 143 9.04 5.13 -9.79
CA VAL A 143 10.15 5.10 -10.76
C VAL A 143 10.64 6.52 -11.07
N PHE A 144 9.72 7.47 -11.27
CA PHE A 144 10.07 8.88 -11.43
C PHE A 144 10.89 9.40 -10.24
N LEU A 145 10.46 9.10 -9.01
CA LEU A 145 11.17 9.48 -7.78
C LEU A 145 12.56 8.84 -7.70
N LEU A 146 12.69 7.55 -8.01
CA LEU A 146 13.99 6.85 -8.05
C LEU A 146 14.93 7.51 -9.08
N ASN A 147 14.44 7.88 -10.24
CA ASN A 147 15.25 8.60 -11.24
C ASN A 147 15.74 9.96 -10.73
N GLN A 148 14.95 10.67 -9.90
CA GLN A 148 15.42 11.90 -9.24
C GLN A 148 16.57 11.63 -8.26
N PHE A 149 16.58 10.49 -7.57
CA PHE A 149 17.68 10.09 -6.69
C PHE A 149 18.98 9.79 -7.45
N GLU A 150 18.91 9.37 -8.72
CA GLU A 150 20.08 8.98 -9.52
C GLU A 150 20.59 10.10 -10.45
N SER A 151 19.79 11.14 -10.70
CA SER A 151 20.19 12.29 -11.53
C SER A 151 21.45 13.00 -11.01
N SER A 152 22.33 13.46 -11.89
CA SER A 152 23.49 14.29 -11.51
C SER A 152 23.08 15.74 -11.15
N ASN A 153 22.00 16.23 -11.76
CA ASN A 153 21.43 17.57 -11.54
C ASN A 153 20.12 17.44 -10.77
N LYS A 154 20.19 17.00 -9.51
CA LYS A 154 18.99 16.72 -8.69
C LYS A 154 18.29 18.02 -8.31
N ASP A 155 17.02 18.14 -8.67
CA ASP A 155 16.14 19.15 -8.09
C ASP A 155 15.59 18.61 -6.76
N LEU A 156 16.25 18.98 -5.65
CA LEU A 156 15.91 18.48 -4.32
C LEU A 156 14.49 18.86 -3.89
N GLU A 157 13.98 20.00 -4.35
CA GLU A 157 12.64 20.47 -4.04
C GLU A 157 11.60 19.54 -4.68
N VAL A 158 11.76 19.24 -5.97
CA VAL A 158 10.92 18.28 -6.70
C VAL A 158 11.01 16.88 -6.10
N LEU A 159 12.21 16.44 -5.73
CA LEU A 159 12.42 15.12 -5.10
C LEU A 159 11.65 15.02 -3.78
N ARG A 160 11.80 15.99 -2.88
CA ARG A 160 11.12 16.00 -1.58
C ARG A 160 9.61 16.10 -1.76
N LYS A 161 9.14 16.94 -2.68
CA LYS A 161 7.72 17.09 -2.97
C LYS A 161 7.11 15.81 -3.53
N THR A 162 7.79 15.16 -4.46
CA THR A 162 7.37 13.87 -5.03
C THR A 162 7.31 12.80 -3.96
N ALA A 163 8.31 12.75 -3.07
CA ALA A 163 8.33 11.82 -1.95
C ALA A 163 7.17 12.04 -0.97
N GLU A 164 6.88 13.30 -0.62
CA GLU A 164 5.73 13.69 0.20
C GLU A 164 4.40 13.21 -0.42
N LEU A 165 4.18 13.47 -1.71
CA LEU A 165 2.95 13.07 -2.41
C LEU A 165 2.77 11.54 -2.52
N LEU A 166 3.85 10.77 -2.43
CA LEU A 166 3.81 9.31 -2.33
C LEU A 166 3.74 8.79 -0.87
N GLY A 167 3.53 9.69 0.09
CA GLY A 167 3.39 9.38 1.51
C GLY A 167 4.71 9.04 2.20
N TYR A 168 5.85 9.42 1.64
CA TYR A 168 7.14 9.38 2.35
C TYR A 168 7.38 10.72 3.07
N GLY A 169 8.21 10.72 4.11
CA GLY A 169 8.55 11.96 4.80
C GLY A 169 9.45 12.85 3.93
N GLY A 170 8.87 13.89 3.31
CA GLY A 170 9.58 14.82 2.43
C GLY A 170 10.78 15.49 3.10
N GLU A 171 10.77 15.67 4.42
CA GLU A 171 11.84 16.28 5.22
C GLU A 171 12.89 15.29 5.76
N GLU A 172 12.73 13.98 5.50
CA GLU A 172 13.70 12.98 5.96
C GLU A 172 15.08 13.17 5.30
N LYS A 173 16.11 12.59 5.92
CA LYS A 173 17.45 12.55 5.32
C LYS A 173 17.38 11.80 3.98
N ILE A 174 17.92 12.40 2.92
CA ILE A 174 17.86 11.90 1.53
C ILE A 174 18.29 10.42 1.43
N ALA A 175 19.36 10.02 2.13
CA ALA A 175 19.83 8.63 2.12
C ALA A 175 18.78 7.64 2.68
N PHE A 176 18.12 8.01 3.76
CA PHE A 176 17.09 7.19 4.40
C PHE A 176 15.81 7.15 3.56
N LEU A 177 15.44 8.30 2.99
CA LEU A 177 14.32 8.40 2.05
C LEU A 177 14.53 7.49 0.83
N ARG A 178 15.72 7.52 0.23
CA ARG A 178 16.10 6.62 -0.87
C ARG A 178 15.99 5.16 -0.48
N GLN A 179 16.45 4.79 0.72
CA GLN A 179 16.36 3.41 1.20
C GLN A 179 14.91 2.93 1.32
N LYS A 180 14.02 3.74 1.89
CA LYS A 180 12.58 3.42 2.00
C LYS A 180 11.93 3.25 0.63
N VAL A 181 12.17 4.20 -0.28
CA VAL A 181 11.63 4.18 -1.63
C VAL A 181 12.12 2.94 -2.39
N LEU A 182 13.42 2.61 -2.27
CA LEU A 182 13.99 1.43 -2.92
C LEU A 182 13.39 0.12 -2.35
N HIS A 183 13.21 0.03 -1.04
CA HIS A 183 12.57 -1.13 -0.40
C HIS A 183 11.13 -1.33 -0.90
N ASP A 184 10.35 -0.26 -0.99
CA ASP A 184 8.96 -0.33 -1.45
C ASP A 184 8.89 -0.64 -2.95
N TYR A 185 9.83 -0.13 -3.75
CA TYR A 185 9.95 -0.49 -5.17
C TYR A 185 10.28 -1.97 -5.38
N GLN A 186 11.25 -2.51 -4.64
CA GLN A 186 11.59 -3.94 -4.68
C GLN A 186 10.41 -4.82 -4.22
N SER A 187 9.68 -4.36 -3.21
CA SER A 187 8.47 -5.03 -2.74
C SER A 187 7.36 -5.03 -3.79
N LEU A 188 7.27 -3.99 -4.61
CA LEU A 188 6.33 -3.85 -5.72
C LEU A 188 6.69 -4.79 -6.89
N GLU A 189 7.97 -4.88 -7.26
CA GLU A 189 8.43 -5.73 -8.38
C GLU A 189 8.47 -7.23 -8.08
N SER A 190 8.46 -7.63 -6.80
CA SER A 190 8.46 -9.04 -6.43
C SER A 190 7.11 -9.71 -6.72
N LEU A 191 7.04 -10.48 -7.82
CA LEU A 191 5.94 -11.40 -8.17
C LEU A 191 6.26 -12.85 -7.85
#